data_AF-A0A2K1YFQ0-F1
#
_entry.id   AF-A0A2K1YFQ0-F1
#
_cell.length_a   1.000
_cell.length_b   1.000
_cell.length_c   1.000
_cell.angle_alpha   90.00
_cell.angle_beta   90.00
_cell.angle_gamma   90.00
#
_symmetry.space_group_name_H-M   'P 1'
#
loop_
_entity.id
_entity.type
_entity.pdbx_description
1 polymer ?
#
loop_
_entity_poly.entity_id
_entity_poly.type
_entity_poly.pdbx_seq_one_letter_code
_entity_poly.pdbx_strand_id
1 'polypeptide(L)' 'MCSFEKLSNLEVNKNGKHRPDTSIAIQNSVYFRRGEIGDWANHLTPEMGARLDDIMEQKLKGSGLKLPR' A
#
# COMPACT_ATOMS: atom_id res chain seq x y z
N MET A 1 -6.68 12.75 13.02
CA MET A 1 -7.23 13.47 11.85
C MET A 1 -6.94 12.77 10.52
N CYS A 2 -5.90 11.95 10.42
CA CYS A 2 -5.43 11.34 9.17
C CYS A 2 -5.59 9.80 9.11
N SER A 3 -6.64 9.24 9.72
CA SER A 3 -6.86 7.79 9.62
C SER A 3 -7.30 7.40 8.21
N PHE A 4 -7.00 6.16 7.80
CA PHE A 4 -7.41 5.63 6.50
C PHE A 4 -8.93 5.75 6.32
N GLU A 5 -9.71 5.30 7.30
CA GLU A 5 -11.18 5.38 7.28
C GLU A 5 -11.67 6.82 7.08
N LYS A 6 -11.09 7.79 7.81
CA LYS A 6 -11.51 9.18 7.69
C LYS A 6 -11.17 9.74 6.31
N LEU A 7 -9.95 9.54 5.84
CA LEU A 7 -9.48 10.12 4.57
C LEU A 7 -10.16 9.46 3.36
N SER A 8 -10.27 8.13 3.33
CA SER A 8 -10.93 7.39 2.25
C SER A 8 -12.41 7.74 2.09
N ASN A 9 -13.06 8.22 3.15
CA ASN A 9 -14.47 8.59 3.13
C ASN A 9 -14.76 10.05 2.75
N LEU A 10 -13.74 10.91 2.61
CA LEU A 10 -13.95 12.29 2.18
C LEU A 10 -14.41 12.35 0.72
N GLU A 11 -15.34 13.26 0.42
CA GLU A 11 -15.91 13.43 -0.93
C GLU A 11 -14.83 13.66 -2.00
N VAL A 12 -13.83 14.50 -1.67
CA VAL A 12 -12.69 14.76 -2.56
C VAL A 12 -11.86 13.51 -2.86
N ASN A 13 -11.83 12.53 -1.96
CA ASN A 13 -11.08 11.29 -2.14
C ASN A 13 -11.89 10.19 -2.81
N LYS A 14 -13.23 10.21 -2.70
CA LYS A 14 -14.10 9.28 -3.43
C LYS A 14 -14.28 9.66 -4.88
N ASN A 15 -14.54 10.95 -5.14
CA ASN A 15 -15.01 11.42 -6.43
C ASN A 15 -14.10 12.46 -7.09
N GLY A 16 -13.11 13.00 -6.36
CA GLY A 16 -12.15 13.95 -6.91
C GLY A 16 -11.10 13.29 -7.81
N LYS A 17 -10.36 14.15 -8.52
CA LYS A 17 -9.24 13.74 -9.38
C LYS A 17 -7.98 14.53 -9.04
N HIS A 18 -6.85 13.85 -9.03
CA HIS A 18 -5.53 14.43 -8.99
C HIS A 18 -5.10 14.80 -10.43
N ARG A 19 -4.58 16.02 -10.60
CA ARG A 19 -4.18 16.59 -11.90
C ARG A 19 -5.30 16.56 -12.96
N PRO A 20 -6.51 17.08 -12.65
CA PRO A 20 -7.69 16.94 -13.51
C PRO A 20 -7.50 17.53 -14.92
N ASP A 21 -6.66 18.54 -15.06
CA ASP A 21 -6.43 19.27 -16.32
C ASP A 21 -5.21 18.74 -17.12
N THR A 22 -4.80 17.50 -16.84
CA THR A 22 -3.67 16.85 -17.53
C THR A 22 -4.11 15.56 -18.19
N SER A 23 -3.33 15.07 -19.15
CA SER A 23 -3.56 13.76 -19.79
C SER A 23 -3.45 12.57 -18.83
N ILE A 24 -3.00 12.80 -17.59
CA ILE A 24 -2.78 11.78 -16.56
C ILE A 24 -3.69 12.01 -15.35
N ALA A 25 -4.91 12.53 -15.57
CA ALA A 25 -5.88 12.71 -14.50
C ALA A 25 -6.18 11.36 -13.81
N ILE A 26 -5.93 11.29 -12.50
CA ILE A 26 -6.07 10.07 -11.69
C ILE A 26 -7.22 10.28 -10.70
N GLN A 27 -8.17 9.35 -10.63
CA GLN A 27 -9.20 9.39 -9.59
C GLN A 27 -8.56 9.25 -8.21
N ASN A 28 -8.92 10.11 -7.26
CA ASN A 28 -8.31 10.08 -5.93
C ASN A 28 -8.59 8.76 -5.18
N SER A 29 -9.68 8.07 -5.51
CA SER A 29 -10.07 6.81 -4.88
C SER A 29 -9.04 5.70 -5.06
N VAL A 30 -8.21 5.75 -6.11
CA VAL A 30 -7.18 4.73 -6.37
C VAL A 30 -6.09 4.71 -5.30
N TYR A 31 -5.89 5.83 -4.59
CA TYR A 31 -4.94 5.91 -3.47
C TYR A 31 -5.46 5.20 -2.20
N PHE A 32 -6.77 4.89 -2.13
CA PHE A 32 -7.43 4.33 -0.94
C PHE A 32 -8.09 2.97 -1.25
N ARG A 33 -7.27 1.92 -1.42
CA ARG A 33 -7.77 0.58 -1.81
C ARG A 33 -8.39 -0.25 -0.68
N ARG A 34 -7.56 -0.75 0.25
CA ARG A 34 -8.01 -1.55 1.43
C ARG A 34 -7.49 -0.99 2.75
N GLY A 35 -6.23 -0.56 2.80
CA GLY A 35 -5.63 -0.02 4.03
C GLY A 35 -5.40 -1.06 5.12
N GLU A 36 -5.21 -2.33 4.73
CA GLU A 36 -5.15 -3.49 5.64
C GLU A 36 -3.78 -4.17 5.60
N ILE A 37 -3.36 -4.72 6.75
CA ILE A 37 -2.17 -5.56 6.88
C ILE A 37 -2.51 -6.98 6.37
N GLY A 38 -1.58 -7.60 5.64
CA GLY A 38 -1.70 -9.00 5.22
C GLY A 38 -2.37 -9.25 3.86
N ASP A 39 -2.86 -8.20 3.20
CA ASP A 39 -3.55 -8.34 1.91
C ASP A 39 -2.66 -8.88 0.76
N TRP A 40 -1.34 -8.90 0.94
CA TRP A 40 -0.40 -9.54 0.02
C TRP A 40 -0.73 -11.02 -0.25
N ALA A 41 -1.31 -11.72 0.74
CA ALA A 41 -1.68 -13.14 0.62
C ALA A 41 -2.79 -13.38 -0.41
N ASN A 42 -3.56 -12.36 -0.78
CA ASN A 42 -4.55 -12.46 -1.86
C ASN A 42 -3.93 -12.36 -3.26
N HIS A 43 -2.64 -12.03 -3.36
CA HIS A 43 -1.97 -11.72 -4.62
C HIS A 43 -0.70 -12.54 -4.86
N LEU A 44 -0.06 -13.04 -3.81
CA LEU A 44 1.17 -13.82 -3.90
C LEU A 44 0.94 -15.25 -3.42
N THR A 45 1.64 -16.21 -4.02
CA THR A 45 1.71 -17.56 -3.47
C THR A 45 2.58 -17.57 -2.21
N PRO A 46 2.42 -18.58 -1.33
CA PRO A 46 3.28 -18.72 -0.15
C PRO A 46 4.78 -18.73 -0.48
N GLU A 47 5.17 -19.34 -1.61
CA GLU A 47 6.56 -19.41 -2.05
C GLU A 47 7.10 -18.04 -2.47
N MET A 48 6.28 -17.20 -3.10
CA MET A 48 6.64 -15.82 -3.43
C MET A 48 6.81 -14.96 -2.17
N GLY A 49 5.94 -15.15 -1.18
CA GLY A 49 6.06 -14.49 0.13
C GLY A 49 7.36 -14.86 0.83
N ALA A 50 7.64 -16.16 0.97
CA ALA A 50 8.87 -16.66 1.60
C ALA A 50 10.13 -16.15 0.89
N ARG A 51 10.14 -16.13 -0.44
CA ARG A 51 11.25 -15.58 -1.22
C ARG A 51 11.49 -14.08 -0.93
N LEU A 52 10.43 -13.30 -0.72
CA LEU A 52 10.56 -11.88 -0.37
C LEU A 52 11.09 -11.71 1.05
N ASP A 53 10.65 -12.54 1.99
CA ASP A 53 11.14 -12.54 3.37
C ASP A 53 12.66 -12.79 3.42
N ASP A 54 13.14 -13.79 2.68
CA ASP A 54 14.57 -14.11 2.56
C ASP A 54 15.37 -12.92 1.99
N ILE A 55 14.86 -12.28 0.93
CA ILE A 55 15.51 -11.11 0.31
C ILE A 55 15.58 -9.96 1.32
N MET A 56 14.50 -9.71 2.06
CA MET A 56 14.46 -8.64 3.06
C MET A 56 15.46 -8.90 4.19
N GLU A 57 15.52 -10.12 4.73
CA GLU A 57 16.48 -10.46 5.78
C GLU A 57 17.92 -10.27 5.31
N GLN A 58 18.25 -10.72 4.10
CA GLN A 58 19.59 -10.57 3.53
C GLN A 58 19.97 -9.10 3.30
N LYS A 59 19.06 -8.30 2.74
CA LYS A 59 19.35 -6.90 2.36
C LYS A 59 19.29 -5.93 3.53
N LEU A 60 18.48 -6.22 4.54
CA LEU A 60 18.36 -5.38 5.74
C LEU A 60 19.30 -5.81 6.87
N LYS A 61 20.06 -6.90 6.71
CA LYS A 61 21.04 -7.36 7.70
C LYS A 61 22.01 -6.23 8.08
N GLY A 62 22.09 -5.94 9.38
CA GLY A 62 22.97 -4.90 9.93
C GLY A 62 22.38 -3.48 9.92
N SER A 63 21.22 -3.26 9.30
CA SER A 63 20.54 -1.94 9.32
C SER A 63 19.80 -1.65 10.64
N GLY A 64 19.61 -2.65 11.48
CA GLY A 64 18.75 -2.58 12.68
C GLY A 64 17.26 -2.83 12.39
N LEU A 65 16.86 -2.85 11.11
CA LEU A 65 15.50 -3.22 10.69
C LEU A 65 15.34 -4.74 10.68
N LYS A 66 14.21 -5.22 11.19
CA LYS A 66 13.86 -6.64 11.26
C LYS A 66 12.42 -6.83 10.81
N LEU A 67 12.13 -8.00 10.26
CA LEU A 67 10.76 -8.38 9.97
C LEU A 67 9.99 -8.54 11.30
N PRO A 68 8.78 -7.95 11.40
CA PRO A 68 7.92 -8.18 12.54
C PRO A 68 7.58 -9.68 12.61
N ARG A 69 7.71 -10.25 13.81
CA ARG A 69 7.28 -11.62 14.09
C ARG A 69 5.79 -11.68 14.36
#